data_AF-A0A2E3Q340-F1
#
_entry.id   AF-A0A2E3Q340-F1
#
_cell.length_a   1.000
_cell.length_b   1.000
_cell.length_c   1.000
_cell.angle_alpha   90.00
_cell.angle_beta   90.00
_cell.angle_gamma   90.00
#
_symmetry.space_group_name_H-M   'P 1'
#
loop_
_entity.id
_entity.type
_entity.pdbx_description
1 polymer ?
#
loop_
_entity_poly.entity_id
_entity_poly.type
_entity_poly.pdbx_seq_one_letter_code
_entity_poly.pdbx_strand_id
1 'polypeptide(L)'
;MSDDSNRRHDLVVWGATGYTGRLVALAASEHLETGRWAIAGRSRERLEAIRNEIVEAGGHPPEVVTADLDEPASMQAMTGIAKVVLTTVGPYDLVGEPLIEACIATGTHVCDITGEVPWVRRMRDRHESAARAAGIRIVSMCGYDSVPSELGVRLVQEAAIRNHGRPARALEMAVGPIRGGVSGGTIASALNMIARAKDPEVRRGLRGPAALCIATPPGCEIATGEQWGIRRSPLLGIWTAPFFMAGVNVAVVHRTHELLGRPWGDDFHYRECAAGGRGALGLLRAAGLFLFTIGLVIVLLFPPLRWIARRWLLPSPGEGPDDSKLDAGFMRHRTASIDPPVSVDISVDMDPGYAATARMLLACGRSLVEEDIDPAVTDAFCTPGALFGSRLVPRLEAMGFGFHAQEHEAGRGHVPPTTPIPDPDVSRAGASDAELQVGEATIRCLCGYDRRTLHPQASCPECGGRELKPDHDALFRWARAVVRVAMLSAVAACLLATTLVVYYANSNNDEVLIFVPLQLWFFIVLPASVLGFILSLAATAGAERCKDTKTSTLRFVITSILAAIVPPIVFFILVVLWISI
;
A
#
# COMPACT_ATOMS: atom_id res chain seq x y z
N MET A 1 22.24 -28.79 17.11
CA MET A 1 21.83 -29.78 16.11
C MET A 1 20.67 -30.55 16.71
N SER A 2 19.44 -30.09 16.46
CA SER A 2 18.25 -30.90 16.74
C SER A 2 18.32 -32.14 15.86
N ASP A 3 18.11 -33.30 16.45
CA ASP A 3 18.04 -34.58 15.76
C ASP A 3 16.91 -34.53 14.70
N ASP A 4 17.29 -34.41 13.42
CA ASP A 4 16.36 -34.25 12.30
C ASP A 4 15.50 -35.51 12.08
N SER A 5 15.83 -36.62 12.76
CA SER A 5 15.09 -37.88 12.69
C SER A 5 13.67 -37.83 13.29
N ASN A 6 13.36 -36.80 14.09
CA ASN A 6 12.06 -36.65 14.75
C ASN A 6 11.05 -35.77 13.97
N ARG A 7 11.47 -35.12 12.86
CA ARG A 7 10.61 -34.26 12.04
C ARG A 7 9.98 -35.07 10.92
N ARG A 8 8.68 -35.36 11.04
CA ARG A 8 7.93 -36.13 10.04
C ARG A 8 7.63 -35.35 8.76
N HIS A 9 7.52 -34.03 8.86
CA HIS A 9 7.17 -33.15 7.76
C HIS A 9 8.19 -32.02 7.60
N ASP A 10 8.50 -31.70 6.35
CA ASP A 10 9.23 -30.49 6.01
C ASP A 10 8.34 -29.26 6.24
N LEU A 11 7.08 -29.34 5.84
CA LEU A 11 6.14 -28.22 5.83
C LEU A 11 4.79 -28.58 6.44
N VAL A 12 4.25 -27.69 7.28
CA VAL A 12 2.86 -27.75 7.73
C VAL A 12 2.14 -26.44 7.43
N VAL A 13 1.00 -26.53 6.75
CA VAL A 13 0.13 -25.36 6.48
C VAL A 13 -0.87 -25.19 7.61
N TRP A 14 -0.60 -24.26 8.53
CA TRP A 14 -1.47 -23.91 9.64
C TRP A 14 -2.52 -22.88 9.22
N GLY A 15 -3.81 -23.23 9.39
CA GLY A 15 -4.93 -22.42 8.92
C GLY A 15 -5.44 -22.84 7.54
N ALA A 16 -5.17 -24.08 7.12
CA ALA A 16 -5.53 -24.60 5.80
C ALA A 16 -7.03 -24.49 5.49
N THR A 17 -7.90 -24.52 6.51
CA THR A 17 -9.36 -24.38 6.32
C THR A 17 -9.83 -22.95 6.00
N GLY A 18 -8.93 -21.96 6.10
CA GLY A 18 -9.20 -20.57 5.68
C GLY A 18 -8.99 -20.39 4.18
N TYR A 19 -9.47 -19.26 3.64
CA TYR A 19 -9.42 -18.98 2.21
C TYR A 19 -7.98 -19.05 1.64
N THR A 20 -7.04 -18.25 2.18
CA THR A 20 -5.65 -18.27 1.72
C THR A 20 -4.95 -19.60 2.05
N GLY A 21 -5.26 -20.20 3.21
CA GLY A 21 -4.67 -21.49 3.62
C GLY A 21 -5.02 -22.63 2.67
N ARG A 22 -6.25 -22.67 2.14
CA ARG A 22 -6.65 -23.63 1.11
C ARG A 22 -5.83 -23.44 -0.17
N LEU A 23 -5.62 -22.20 -0.61
CA LEU A 23 -4.81 -21.91 -1.80
C LEU A 23 -3.34 -22.29 -1.59
N VAL A 24 -2.79 -22.11 -0.38
CA VAL A 24 -1.45 -22.59 -0.03
C VAL A 24 -1.38 -24.11 -0.08
N ALA A 25 -2.41 -24.82 0.40
CA ALA A 25 -2.47 -26.28 0.33
C ALA A 25 -2.56 -26.80 -1.12
N LEU A 26 -3.32 -26.12 -1.99
CA LEU A 26 -3.37 -26.42 -3.43
C LEU A 26 -2.02 -26.15 -4.12
N ALA A 27 -1.41 -24.98 -3.87
CA ALA A 27 -0.07 -24.70 -4.40
C ALA A 27 0.98 -25.70 -3.88
N ALA A 28 0.86 -26.14 -2.62
CA ALA A 28 1.74 -27.15 -2.05
C ALA A 28 1.58 -28.51 -2.73
N SER A 29 0.35 -28.92 -3.07
CA SER A 29 0.12 -30.20 -3.75
C SER A 29 0.64 -30.22 -5.19
N GLU A 30 0.76 -29.05 -5.84
CA GLU A 30 1.37 -28.87 -7.17
C GLU A 30 2.91 -28.93 -7.13
N HIS A 31 3.53 -28.47 -6.03
CA HIS A 31 4.97 -28.17 -5.98
C HIS A 31 5.77 -28.96 -4.94
N LEU A 32 5.13 -29.78 -4.10
CA LEU A 32 5.79 -30.62 -3.10
C LEU A 32 5.65 -32.10 -3.43
N GLU A 33 6.70 -32.85 -3.10
CA GLU A 33 6.71 -34.32 -3.23
C GLU A 33 5.81 -34.99 -2.18
N THR A 34 5.43 -36.24 -2.43
CA THR A 34 4.56 -37.03 -1.56
C THR A 34 5.14 -37.22 -0.16
N GLY A 35 4.29 -37.04 0.86
CA GLY A 35 4.51 -37.61 2.21
C GLY A 35 5.32 -36.78 3.20
N ARG A 36 5.91 -35.64 2.80
CA ARG A 36 6.67 -34.76 3.71
C ARG A 36 5.99 -33.42 4.02
N TRP A 37 4.66 -33.35 3.90
CA TRP A 37 3.92 -32.15 4.28
C TRP A 37 2.53 -32.47 4.84
N ALA A 38 1.99 -31.54 5.63
CA ALA A 38 0.67 -31.68 6.23
C ALA A 38 -0.15 -30.38 6.17
N ILE A 39 -1.48 -30.52 6.29
CA ILE A 39 -2.40 -29.42 6.53
C ILE A 39 -2.93 -29.49 7.96
N ALA A 40 -3.03 -28.33 8.62
CA ALA A 40 -3.42 -28.25 10.01
C ALA A 40 -4.48 -27.19 10.29
N GLY A 41 -5.35 -27.51 11.25
CA GLY A 41 -6.49 -26.68 11.68
C GLY A 41 -7.34 -27.38 12.75
N ARG A 42 -8.40 -26.70 13.22
CA ARG A 42 -9.27 -27.19 14.30
C ARG A 42 -10.31 -28.23 13.87
N SER A 43 -10.87 -28.10 12.66
CA SER A 43 -11.90 -29.02 12.16
C SER A 43 -11.27 -30.07 11.25
N ARG A 44 -11.21 -31.30 11.75
CA ARG A 44 -10.78 -32.45 10.95
C ARG A 44 -11.64 -32.60 9.69
N GLU A 45 -12.96 -32.49 9.78
CA GLU A 45 -13.82 -32.67 8.60
C GLU A 45 -13.50 -31.68 7.47
N ARG A 46 -13.23 -30.41 7.81
CA ARG A 46 -12.86 -29.39 6.81
C ARG A 46 -11.48 -29.62 6.21
N LEU A 47 -10.53 -30.14 6.98
CA LEU A 47 -9.20 -30.50 6.47
C LEU A 47 -9.30 -31.70 5.53
N GLU A 48 -10.08 -32.72 5.91
CA GLU A 48 -10.35 -33.89 5.09
C GLU A 48 -11.00 -33.51 3.75
N ALA A 49 -11.92 -32.52 3.75
CA ALA A 49 -12.51 -31.99 2.52
C ALA A 49 -11.46 -31.38 1.58
N ILE A 50 -10.50 -30.59 2.11
CA ILE A 50 -9.40 -30.03 1.31
C ILE A 50 -8.47 -31.12 0.79
N ARG A 51 -8.16 -32.13 1.61
CA ARG A 51 -7.36 -33.28 1.16
C ARG A 51 -8.05 -34.02 0.02
N ASN A 52 -9.35 -34.24 0.11
CA ASN A 52 -10.12 -34.90 -0.94
C ASN A 52 -10.15 -34.06 -2.21
N GLU A 53 -10.34 -32.75 -2.09
CA GLU A 53 -10.27 -31.82 -3.22
C GLU A 53 -8.91 -31.89 -3.95
N ILE A 54 -7.81 -31.91 -3.19
CA ILE A 54 -6.46 -32.09 -3.74
C ILE A 54 -6.34 -33.42 -4.50
N VAL A 55 -6.85 -34.50 -3.94
CA VAL A 55 -6.83 -35.83 -4.57
C VAL A 55 -7.67 -35.85 -5.85
N GLU A 56 -8.85 -35.24 -5.83
CA GLU A 56 -9.74 -35.13 -7.00
C GLU A 56 -9.11 -34.31 -8.12
N ALA A 57 -8.32 -33.28 -7.77
CA ALA A 57 -7.52 -32.50 -8.71
C ALA A 57 -6.24 -33.22 -9.19
N GLY A 58 -5.95 -34.42 -8.71
CA GLY A 58 -4.76 -35.20 -9.06
C GLY A 58 -3.48 -34.78 -8.35
N GLY A 59 -3.57 -33.92 -7.34
CA GLY A 59 -2.44 -33.47 -6.52
C GLY A 59 -2.05 -34.48 -5.44
N HIS A 60 -0.88 -34.28 -4.85
CA HIS A 60 -0.38 -35.15 -3.79
C HIS A 60 -1.11 -34.90 -2.46
N PRO A 61 -1.73 -35.92 -1.83
CA PRO A 61 -2.50 -35.71 -0.61
C PRO A 61 -1.59 -35.36 0.58
N PRO A 62 -1.92 -34.29 1.36
CA PRO A 62 -1.26 -34.01 2.63
C PRO A 62 -1.71 -34.95 3.75
N GLU A 63 -0.89 -35.07 4.80
CA GLU A 63 -1.39 -35.55 6.09
C GLU A 63 -2.34 -34.51 6.72
N VAL A 64 -3.37 -34.98 7.42
CA VAL A 64 -4.33 -34.14 8.16
C VAL A 64 -3.98 -34.15 9.65
N VAL A 65 -3.58 -32.98 10.16
CA VAL A 65 -3.22 -32.77 11.56
C VAL A 65 -4.24 -31.84 12.21
N THR A 66 -4.83 -32.27 13.34
CA THR A 66 -5.75 -31.44 14.10
C THR A 66 -4.99 -30.74 15.22
N ALA A 67 -5.14 -29.42 15.35
CA ALA A 67 -4.58 -28.66 16.46
C ALA A 67 -5.48 -27.46 16.81
N ASP A 68 -5.38 -27.01 18.07
CA ASP A 68 -6.12 -25.85 18.57
C ASP A 68 -5.19 -24.86 19.27
N LEU A 69 -5.33 -23.57 18.97
CA LEU A 69 -4.55 -22.49 19.57
C LEU A 69 -4.84 -22.32 21.06
N ASP A 70 -6.03 -22.71 21.50
CA ASP A 70 -6.42 -22.67 22.91
C ASP A 70 -5.83 -23.84 23.72
N GLU A 71 -5.15 -24.79 23.06
CA GLU A 71 -4.54 -25.97 23.67
C GLU A 71 -3.02 -26.02 23.40
N PRO A 72 -2.17 -25.48 24.30
CA PRO A 72 -0.72 -25.39 24.06
C PRO A 72 -0.03 -26.73 23.72
N ALA A 73 -0.45 -27.83 24.36
CA ALA A 73 0.08 -29.17 24.07
C ALA A 73 -0.24 -29.63 22.63
N SER A 74 -1.42 -29.25 22.13
CA SER A 74 -1.87 -29.53 20.77
C SER A 74 -1.01 -28.78 19.75
N MET A 75 -0.73 -27.50 20.01
CA MET A 75 0.17 -26.69 19.18
C MET A 75 1.61 -27.21 19.19
N GLN A 76 2.13 -27.62 20.35
CA GLN A 76 3.47 -28.24 20.45
C GLN A 76 3.55 -29.57 19.69
N ALA A 77 2.51 -30.40 19.75
CA ALA A 77 2.47 -31.64 18.98
C ALA A 77 2.51 -31.37 17.47
N MET A 78 1.72 -30.40 16.98
CA MET A 78 1.69 -30.01 15.56
C MET A 78 3.00 -29.37 15.09
N THR A 79 3.55 -28.45 15.86
CA THR A 79 4.82 -27.77 15.51
C THR A 79 6.01 -28.72 15.65
N GLY A 80 5.97 -29.66 16.59
CA GLY A 80 7.02 -30.66 16.85
C GLY A 80 7.28 -31.62 15.69
N ILE A 81 6.27 -31.91 14.86
CA ILE A 81 6.42 -32.80 13.70
C ILE A 81 6.88 -32.09 12.42
N ALA A 82 7.08 -30.77 12.44
CA ALA A 82 7.39 -29.95 11.28
C ALA A 82 8.78 -29.31 11.34
N LYS A 83 9.46 -29.15 10.20
CA LYS A 83 10.63 -28.26 10.09
C LYS A 83 10.20 -26.79 9.98
N VAL A 84 9.17 -26.54 9.17
CA VAL A 84 8.63 -25.20 8.90
C VAL A 84 7.10 -25.21 9.00
N VAL A 85 6.53 -24.20 9.64
CA VAL A 85 5.09 -23.95 9.64
C VAL A 85 4.77 -22.71 8.81
N LEU A 86 3.88 -22.85 7.83
CA LEU A 86 3.30 -21.75 7.07
C LEU A 86 1.98 -21.36 7.70
N THR A 87 1.85 -20.15 8.21
CA THR A 87 0.60 -19.69 8.82
C THR A 87 -0.14 -18.69 7.95
N THR A 88 -1.46 -18.89 7.86
CA THR A 88 -2.40 -17.95 7.24
C THR A 88 -3.53 -17.56 8.20
N VAL A 89 -3.29 -17.63 9.52
CA VAL A 89 -4.32 -17.43 10.56
C VAL A 89 -4.21 -16.02 11.12
N GLY A 90 -5.04 -15.11 10.59
CA GLY A 90 -5.18 -13.74 11.08
C GLY A 90 -6.59 -13.41 11.61
N PRO A 91 -6.79 -12.22 12.21
CA PRO A 91 -5.80 -11.15 12.43
C PRO A 91 -4.68 -11.57 13.38
N TYR A 92 -3.43 -11.38 12.97
CA TYR A 92 -2.26 -11.94 13.67
C TYR A 92 -2.08 -11.31 15.05
N ASP A 93 -2.42 -10.03 15.19
CA ASP A 93 -2.40 -9.33 16.47
C ASP A 93 -3.27 -9.97 17.55
N LEU A 94 -4.29 -10.75 17.16
CA LEU A 94 -5.22 -11.37 18.10
C LEU A 94 -4.85 -12.81 18.43
N VAL A 95 -4.33 -13.57 17.45
CA VAL A 95 -4.21 -15.04 17.57
C VAL A 95 -2.87 -15.61 17.10
N GLY A 96 -1.92 -14.75 16.69
CA GLY A 96 -0.64 -15.20 16.11
C GLY A 96 0.43 -15.61 17.13
N GLU A 97 0.42 -15.03 18.33
CA GLU A 97 1.48 -15.24 19.35
C GLU A 97 1.60 -16.70 19.85
N PRO A 98 0.51 -17.43 20.15
CA PRO A 98 0.61 -18.81 20.65
C PRO A 98 1.33 -19.77 19.69
N LEU A 99 1.20 -19.56 18.37
CA LEU A 99 1.94 -20.34 17.38
C LEU A 99 3.45 -20.07 17.46
N ILE A 100 3.84 -18.79 17.60
CA ILE A 100 5.25 -18.41 17.73
C ILE A 100 5.87 -19.07 18.96
N GLU A 101 5.18 -19.04 20.10
CA GLU A 101 5.65 -19.67 21.34
C GLU A 101 5.82 -21.19 21.17
N ALA A 102 4.86 -21.87 20.53
CA ALA A 102 4.95 -23.31 20.26
C ALA A 102 6.11 -23.65 19.31
N CYS A 103 6.33 -22.85 18.27
CA CYS A 103 7.44 -23.02 17.33
C CYS A 103 8.81 -22.79 18.01
N ILE A 104 8.93 -21.80 18.90
CA ILE A 104 10.14 -21.60 19.71
C ILE A 104 10.40 -22.81 20.60
N ALA A 105 9.36 -23.28 21.30
CA ALA A 105 9.47 -24.43 22.21
C ALA A 105 9.90 -25.72 21.49
N THR A 106 9.51 -25.87 20.22
CA THR A 106 9.79 -27.06 19.43
C THR A 106 10.98 -26.90 18.48
N GLY A 107 11.56 -25.70 18.32
CA GLY A 107 12.65 -25.47 17.38
C GLY A 107 12.21 -25.48 15.91
N THR A 108 10.98 -25.03 15.63
CA THR A 108 10.36 -25.04 14.30
C THR A 108 10.37 -23.64 13.69
N HIS A 109 10.70 -23.53 12.40
CA HIS A 109 10.67 -22.25 11.70
C HIS A 109 9.24 -21.82 11.33
N VAL A 110 9.02 -20.53 11.10
CA VAL A 110 7.70 -19.98 10.76
C VAL A 110 7.79 -19.02 9.59
N CYS A 111 6.87 -19.15 8.64
CA CYS A 111 6.57 -18.11 7.65
C CYS A 111 5.11 -17.67 7.80
N ASP A 112 4.87 -16.36 7.78
CA ASP A 112 3.53 -15.78 7.78
C ASP A 112 3.30 -14.85 6.58
N ILE A 113 2.05 -14.43 6.38
CA ILE A 113 1.65 -13.46 5.34
C ILE A 113 1.10 -12.16 5.95
N THR A 114 1.50 -11.80 7.16
CA THR A 114 0.94 -10.62 7.82
C THR A 114 1.32 -9.33 7.08
N GLY A 115 0.44 -8.32 7.15
CA GLY A 115 0.77 -6.91 6.86
C GLY A 115 0.76 -6.05 8.13
N GLU A 116 0.60 -6.67 9.31
CA GLU A 116 0.36 -5.98 10.58
C GLU A 116 1.68 -5.53 11.22
N VAL A 117 2.25 -4.42 10.73
CA VAL A 117 3.54 -3.84 11.18
C VAL A 117 3.69 -3.76 12.71
N PRO A 118 2.70 -3.25 13.48
CA PRO A 118 2.83 -3.21 14.95
C PRO A 118 2.94 -4.60 15.58
N TRP A 119 2.28 -5.61 15.02
CA TRP A 119 2.37 -6.98 15.52
C TRP A 119 3.77 -7.57 15.30
N VAL A 120 4.32 -7.44 14.09
CA VAL A 120 5.67 -7.93 13.77
C VAL A 120 6.69 -7.31 14.74
N ARG A 121 6.59 -5.99 14.96
CA ARG A 121 7.46 -5.28 15.89
C ARG A 121 7.38 -5.85 17.32
N ARG A 122 6.16 -6.03 17.85
CA ARG A 122 5.98 -6.54 19.20
C ARG A 122 6.43 -7.99 19.36
N MET A 123 6.15 -8.84 18.38
CA MET A 123 6.59 -10.24 18.44
C MET A 123 8.11 -10.34 18.48
N ARG A 124 8.80 -9.55 17.65
CA ARG A 124 10.26 -9.45 17.72
C ARG A 124 10.73 -8.96 19.09
N ASP A 125 10.20 -7.83 19.56
CA ASP A 125 10.64 -7.23 20.83
C ASP A 125 10.46 -8.19 22.03
N ARG A 126 9.48 -9.09 21.97
CA ARG A 126 9.24 -10.12 22.98
C ARG A 126 10.07 -11.39 22.79
N HIS A 127 10.22 -11.87 21.56
CA HIS A 127 10.62 -13.26 21.29
C HIS A 127 11.96 -13.41 20.55
N GLU A 128 12.58 -12.33 20.08
CA GLU A 128 13.84 -12.39 19.30
C GLU A 128 14.94 -13.20 20.00
N SER A 129 15.19 -12.95 21.29
CA SER A 129 16.23 -13.67 22.05
C SER A 129 15.91 -15.16 22.21
N ALA A 130 14.65 -15.50 22.47
CA ALA A 130 14.22 -16.89 22.65
C ALA A 130 14.25 -17.66 21.33
N ALA A 131 13.76 -17.04 20.25
CA ALA A 131 13.80 -17.62 18.91
C ALA A 131 15.25 -17.84 18.43
N ARG A 132 16.14 -16.88 18.69
CA ARG A 132 17.58 -17.02 18.38
C ARG A 132 18.23 -18.14 19.18
N ALA A 133 17.93 -18.25 20.49
CA ALA A 133 18.45 -19.32 21.33
C ALA A 133 17.95 -20.71 20.87
N ALA A 134 16.71 -20.79 20.37
CA ALA A 134 16.15 -22.00 19.77
C ALA A 134 16.70 -22.29 18.35
N GLY A 135 17.44 -21.35 17.75
CA GLY A 135 17.98 -21.51 16.40
C GLY A 135 16.93 -21.42 15.29
N ILE A 136 15.78 -20.79 15.53
CA ILE A 136 14.69 -20.72 14.55
C ILE A 136 14.65 -19.39 13.80
N ARG A 137 14.10 -19.41 12.59
CA ARG A 137 13.74 -18.23 11.82
C ARG A 137 12.23 -18.02 11.84
N ILE A 138 11.82 -16.78 12.07
CA ILE A 138 10.44 -16.31 11.95
C ILE A 138 10.44 -15.26 10.85
N VAL A 139 9.85 -15.60 9.70
CA VAL A 139 9.87 -14.76 8.50
C VAL A 139 8.47 -14.21 8.25
N SER A 140 8.31 -12.92 8.51
CA SER A 140 7.01 -12.27 8.35
C SER A 140 6.85 -11.62 6.99
N MET A 141 5.61 -11.42 6.55
CA MET A 141 5.28 -10.74 5.28
C MET A 141 5.67 -11.51 4.01
N CYS A 142 5.62 -12.85 4.05
CA CYS A 142 5.93 -13.76 2.93
C CYS A 142 4.85 -13.81 1.84
N GLY A 143 4.11 -12.73 1.61
CA GLY A 143 3.02 -12.65 0.63
C GLY A 143 3.24 -11.57 -0.43
N TYR A 144 2.30 -11.48 -1.38
CA TYR A 144 2.33 -10.47 -2.44
C TYR A 144 2.42 -9.04 -1.93
N ASP A 145 1.88 -8.78 -0.74
CA ASP A 145 1.90 -7.44 -0.18
C ASP A 145 3.32 -6.87 -0.13
N SER A 146 4.31 -7.66 0.31
CA SER A 146 5.67 -7.17 0.57
C SER A 146 6.78 -7.82 -0.26
N VAL A 147 6.65 -9.11 -0.63
CA VAL A 147 7.70 -9.84 -1.36
C VAL A 147 8.10 -9.15 -2.68
N PRO A 148 7.18 -8.68 -3.55
CA PRO A 148 7.54 -7.96 -4.77
C PRO A 148 8.27 -6.64 -4.50
N SER A 149 7.89 -5.90 -3.46
CA SER A 149 8.54 -4.64 -3.07
C SER A 149 9.98 -4.89 -2.62
N GLU A 150 10.18 -5.91 -1.78
CA GLU A 150 11.52 -6.29 -1.35
C GLU A 150 12.39 -6.82 -2.48
N LEU A 151 11.88 -7.77 -3.28
CA LEU A 151 12.64 -8.34 -4.40
C LEU A 151 12.94 -7.30 -5.47
N GLY A 152 12.02 -6.38 -5.76
CA GLY A 152 12.26 -5.28 -6.68
C GLY A 152 13.46 -4.44 -6.26
N VAL A 153 13.55 -4.10 -4.98
CA VAL A 153 14.69 -3.37 -4.42
C VAL A 153 15.96 -4.21 -4.46
N ARG A 154 15.91 -5.47 -3.99
CA ARG A 154 17.09 -6.36 -3.95
C ARG A 154 17.69 -6.53 -5.34
N LEU A 155 16.86 -6.80 -6.36
CA LEU A 155 17.31 -7.05 -7.73
C LEU A 155 17.85 -5.78 -8.40
N VAL A 156 17.22 -4.62 -8.19
CA VAL A 156 17.76 -3.34 -8.68
C VAL A 156 19.12 -3.05 -8.05
N GLN A 157 19.25 -3.24 -6.74
CA GLN A 157 20.51 -2.97 -6.03
C GLN A 157 21.63 -3.93 -6.44
N GLU A 158 21.33 -5.22 -6.59
CA GLU A 158 22.30 -6.21 -7.06
C GLU A 158 22.76 -5.91 -8.49
N ALA A 159 21.84 -5.55 -9.39
CA ALA A 159 22.19 -5.16 -10.76
C ALA A 159 22.98 -3.84 -10.80
N ALA A 160 22.63 -2.85 -9.96
CA ALA A 160 23.37 -1.59 -9.85
C ALA A 160 24.81 -1.82 -9.38
N ILE A 161 25.02 -2.61 -8.32
CA ILE A 161 26.35 -2.95 -7.80
C ILE A 161 27.15 -3.74 -8.84
N ARG A 162 26.53 -4.73 -9.49
CA ARG A 162 27.18 -5.58 -10.50
C ARG A 162 27.63 -4.78 -11.72
N ASN A 163 26.79 -3.90 -12.24
CA ASN A 163 27.03 -3.22 -13.51
C ASN A 163 27.79 -1.88 -13.33
N HIS A 164 27.64 -1.23 -12.17
CA HIS A 164 28.18 0.11 -11.93
C HIS A 164 29.08 0.22 -10.68
N GLY A 165 29.31 -0.88 -9.96
CA GLY A 165 30.22 -0.92 -8.80
C GLY A 165 29.69 -0.20 -7.55
N ARG A 166 28.43 0.27 -7.55
CA ARG A 166 27.82 0.99 -6.43
C ARG A 166 26.30 0.79 -6.36
N PRO A 167 25.70 0.87 -5.17
CA PRO A 167 24.25 0.82 -5.03
C PRO A 167 23.56 2.09 -5.55
N ALA A 168 22.28 1.97 -5.83
CA ALA A 168 21.40 3.09 -6.11
C ALA A 168 20.90 3.73 -4.80
N ARG A 169 20.90 5.06 -4.75
CA ARG A 169 20.49 5.83 -3.57
C ARG A 169 18.98 5.99 -3.43
N ALA A 170 18.26 6.08 -4.55
CA ALA A 170 16.82 6.33 -4.56
C ALA A 170 16.11 5.40 -5.54
N LEU A 171 15.14 4.64 -5.02
CA LEU A 171 14.33 3.71 -5.77
C LEU A 171 12.85 4.08 -5.69
N GLU A 172 12.15 3.92 -6.80
CA GLU A 172 10.69 4.07 -6.85
C GLU A 172 10.08 2.85 -7.53
N MET A 173 9.09 2.26 -6.84
CA MET A 173 8.28 1.17 -7.36
C MET A 173 6.92 1.68 -7.82
N ALA A 174 6.60 1.39 -9.08
CA ALA A 174 5.27 1.54 -9.66
C ALA A 174 4.49 0.23 -9.53
N VAL A 175 3.45 0.26 -8.71
CA VAL A 175 2.48 -0.82 -8.52
C VAL A 175 1.40 -0.68 -9.58
N GLY A 176 1.47 -1.53 -10.59
CA GLY A 176 0.38 -1.78 -11.52
C GLY A 176 0.77 -1.70 -13.00
N PRO A 177 -0.12 -2.16 -13.89
CA PRO A 177 -1.51 -2.54 -13.60
C PRO A 177 -1.66 -3.84 -12.78
N ILE A 178 -2.72 -3.89 -11.97
CA ILE A 178 -3.10 -5.07 -11.19
C ILE A 178 -4.56 -5.45 -11.49
N ARG A 179 -4.83 -6.75 -11.50
CA ARG A 179 -6.17 -7.33 -11.50
C ARG A 179 -6.19 -8.45 -10.48
N GLY A 180 -6.98 -8.26 -9.44
CA GLY A 180 -7.14 -9.21 -8.35
C GLY A 180 -8.34 -8.84 -7.48
N GLY A 181 -8.60 -9.64 -6.47
CA GLY A 181 -9.69 -9.37 -5.52
C GLY A 181 -9.22 -9.21 -4.08
N VAL A 182 -10.20 -9.14 -3.16
CA VAL A 182 -9.99 -8.96 -1.72
C VAL A 182 -10.81 -10.03 -1.00
N SER A 183 -10.31 -10.53 0.13
CA SER A 183 -10.94 -11.52 1.01
C SER A 183 -11.38 -10.89 2.32
N GLY A 184 -12.32 -11.55 3.00
CA GLY A 184 -12.80 -11.09 4.30
C GLY A 184 -11.69 -11.08 5.37
N GLY A 185 -10.68 -11.95 5.25
CA GLY A 185 -9.53 -12.00 6.16
C GLY A 185 -8.66 -10.74 6.06
N THR A 186 -8.41 -10.25 4.84
CA THR A 186 -7.68 -8.99 4.62
C THR A 186 -8.44 -7.80 5.19
N ILE A 187 -9.76 -7.78 5.03
CA ILE A 187 -10.63 -6.72 5.58
C ILE A 187 -10.64 -6.75 7.11
N ALA A 188 -10.70 -7.93 7.71
CA ALA A 188 -10.62 -8.09 9.16
C ALA A 188 -9.29 -7.55 9.70
N SER A 189 -8.19 -7.87 9.04
CA SER A 189 -6.83 -7.40 9.39
C SER A 189 -6.73 -5.88 9.28
N ALA A 190 -7.19 -5.29 8.17
CA ALA A 190 -7.21 -3.83 7.99
C ALA A 190 -8.04 -3.10 9.06
N LEU A 191 -9.19 -3.66 9.43
CA LEU A 191 -10.05 -3.08 10.46
C LEU A 191 -9.46 -3.23 11.87
N ASN A 192 -8.75 -4.33 12.14
CA ASN A 192 -7.99 -4.51 13.38
C ASN A 192 -6.88 -3.45 13.49
N MET A 193 -6.12 -3.21 12.42
CA MET A 193 -5.09 -2.16 12.40
C MET A 193 -5.68 -0.77 12.68
N ILE A 194 -6.84 -0.44 12.09
CA ILE A 194 -7.54 0.83 12.36
C ILE A 194 -7.97 0.93 13.82
N ALA A 195 -8.53 -0.15 14.39
CA ALA A 195 -8.97 -0.17 15.77
C ALA A 195 -7.80 0.07 16.75
N ARG A 196 -6.66 -0.56 16.47
CA ARG A 196 -5.45 -0.49 17.31
C ARG A 196 -4.57 0.73 17.10
N ALA A 197 -4.82 1.53 16.05
CA ALA A 197 -4.07 2.75 15.78
C ALA A 197 -4.10 3.78 16.94
N LYS A 198 -5.09 3.67 17.84
CA LYS A 198 -5.22 4.53 19.03
C LYS A 198 -4.48 4.00 20.25
N ASP A 199 -4.05 2.74 20.25
CA ASP A 199 -3.45 2.07 21.41
C ASP A 199 -2.14 2.79 21.80
N PRO A 200 -1.92 3.08 23.10
CA PRO A 200 -0.70 3.75 23.56
C PRO A 200 0.58 3.04 23.14
N GLU A 201 0.56 1.71 23.12
CA GLU A 201 1.67 0.86 22.66
C GLU A 201 2.02 1.10 21.19
N VAL A 202 1.03 1.00 20.30
CA VAL A 202 1.20 1.29 18.85
C VAL A 202 1.63 2.74 18.64
N ARG A 203 1.11 3.67 19.45
CA ARG A 203 1.47 5.09 19.35
C ARG A 203 2.91 5.41 19.78
N ARG A 204 3.49 4.64 20.71
CA ARG A 204 4.86 4.80 21.23
C ARG A 204 5.93 4.20 20.33
N GLY A 205 5.56 3.25 19.47
CA GLY A 205 6.49 2.63 18.51
C GLY A 205 7.00 3.63 17.46
N LEU A 206 8.10 3.25 16.79
CA LEU A 206 8.57 3.97 15.61
C LEU A 206 7.45 4.00 14.55
N ARG A 207 7.35 5.11 13.82
CA ARG A 207 6.31 5.33 12.80
C ARG A 207 6.92 5.50 11.43
N GLY A 208 6.07 5.32 10.42
CA GLY A 208 6.45 5.53 9.03
C GLY A 208 7.56 4.56 8.60
N PRO A 209 8.53 5.01 7.78
CA PRO A 209 9.54 4.14 7.20
C PRO A 209 10.40 3.34 8.20
N ALA A 210 10.53 3.83 9.43
CA ALA A 210 11.36 3.19 10.46
C ALA A 210 10.58 2.19 11.34
N ALA A 211 9.28 1.97 11.11
CA ALA A 211 8.40 1.30 12.06
C ALA A 211 8.87 -0.12 12.46
N LEU A 212 9.50 -0.84 11.53
CA LEU A 212 10.07 -2.17 11.79
C LEU A 212 11.55 -2.16 12.17
N CYS A 213 12.27 -1.04 12.00
CA CYS A 213 13.70 -0.95 12.31
C CYS A 213 13.97 -1.00 13.82
N ILE A 214 15.09 -1.58 14.25
CA ILE A 214 15.50 -1.62 15.66
C ILE A 214 16.12 -0.28 16.07
N ALA A 215 16.96 0.29 15.20
CA ALA A 215 17.69 1.53 15.45
C ALA A 215 17.55 2.50 14.27
N THR A 216 17.13 3.73 14.58
CA THR A 216 17.38 4.86 13.68
C THR A 216 18.70 5.50 14.14
N PRO A 217 19.80 5.42 13.36
CA PRO A 217 21.06 6.07 13.72
C PRO A 217 20.87 7.57 13.96
N PRO A 218 21.57 8.18 14.93
CA PRO A 218 21.51 9.62 15.15
C PRO A 218 21.86 10.38 13.86
N GLY A 219 20.97 11.26 13.39
CA GLY A 219 21.17 12.05 12.16
C GLY A 219 20.72 11.38 10.85
N CYS A 220 20.27 10.12 10.89
CA CYS A 220 19.64 9.45 9.75
C CYS A 220 18.14 9.80 9.71
N GLU A 221 17.75 10.71 8.83
CA GLU A 221 16.34 10.87 8.46
C GLU A 221 16.01 9.79 7.42
N ILE A 222 15.28 8.74 7.82
CA ILE A 222 14.71 7.82 6.84
C ILE A 222 13.67 8.61 6.03
N ALA A 223 14.10 9.09 4.87
CA ALA A 223 13.34 9.98 4.02
C ALA A 223 12.04 9.31 3.56
N THR A 224 10.94 10.07 3.56
CA THR A 224 9.60 9.52 3.38
C THR A 224 9.38 8.98 1.97
N GLY A 225 8.97 7.71 1.90
CA GLY A 225 8.50 7.06 0.67
C GLY A 225 7.06 7.41 0.33
N GLU A 226 6.25 7.85 1.29
CA GLU A 226 4.81 8.01 1.10
C GLU A 226 4.48 9.19 0.18
N GLN A 227 3.82 8.88 -0.94
CA GLN A 227 3.29 9.87 -1.85
C GLN A 227 1.94 10.38 -1.34
N TRP A 228 1.81 11.70 -1.21
CA TRP A 228 0.54 12.37 -0.96
C TRP A 228 0.00 12.99 -2.25
N GLY A 229 -1.22 12.61 -2.64
CA GLY A 229 -1.85 13.10 -3.86
C GLY A 229 -1.25 12.54 -5.14
N ILE A 230 -1.66 13.11 -6.28
CA ILE A 230 -1.25 12.67 -7.62
C ILE A 230 0.01 13.45 -8.04
N ARG A 231 1.00 12.77 -8.60
CA ARG A 231 2.20 13.41 -9.16
C ARG A 231 2.61 12.74 -10.46
N ARG A 232 3.49 13.40 -11.21
CA ARG A 232 4.24 12.76 -12.29
C ARG A 232 5.58 12.32 -11.71
N SER A 233 5.89 11.02 -11.77
CA SER A 233 7.21 10.52 -11.42
C SER A 233 8.20 10.82 -12.55
N PRO A 234 9.27 11.58 -12.29
CA PRO A 234 10.33 11.79 -13.28
C PRO A 234 11.13 10.50 -13.52
N LEU A 235 11.28 9.66 -12.49
CA LEU A 235 12.02 8.40 -12.53
C LEU A 235 11.30 7.36 -13.42
N LEU A 236 9.98 7.24 -13.29
CA LEU A 236 9.18 6.29 -14.06
C LEU A 236 8.62 6.88 -15.36
N GLY A 237 8.59 8.21 -15.49
CA GLY A 237 8.00 8.92 -16.62
C GLY A 237 6.47 8.79 -16.72
N ILE A 238 5.79 8.45 -15.62
CA ILE A 238 4.33 8.22 -15.55
C ILE A 238 3.66 9.09 -14.49
N TRP A 239 2.34 9.25 -14.58
CA TRP A 239 1.52 9.70 -13.47
C TRP A 239 1.35 8.59 -12.44
N THR A 240 1.44 8.97 -11.17
CA THR A 240 1.37 8.07 -10.03
C THR A 240 0.36 8.60 -9.02
N ALA A 241 -0.21 7.70 -8.24
CA ALA A 241 -1.09 8.00 -7.12
C ALA A 241 -0.58 7.32 -5.83
N PRO A 242 -1.06 7.73 -4.64
CA PRO A 242 -0.75 7.02 -3.40
C PRO A 242 -1.20 5.56 -3.51
N PHE A 243 -0.36 4.64 -3.05
CA PHE A 243 -0.70 3.23 -2.93
C PHE A 243 -0.99 2.89 -1.47
N PHE A 244 -2.09 2.17 -1.23
CA PHE A 244 -2.58 1.89 0.12
C PHE A 244 -1.57 1.13 1.00
N MET A 245 -0.82 0.18 0.43
CA MET A 245 0.15 -0.63 1.18
C MET A 245 1.55 -0.03 1.25
N ALA A 246 1.77 1.15 0.65
CA ALA A 246 3.09 1.80 0.64
C ALA A 246 3.65 2.02 2.06
N GLY A 247 2.81 2.32 3.05
CA GLY A 247 3.25 2.51 4.44
C GLY A 247 3.81 1.23 5.08
N VAL A 248 3.28 0.06 4.72
CA VAL A 248 3.77 -1.25 5.17
C VAL A 248 5.06 -1.60 4.42
N ASN A 249 5.03 -1.48 3.09
CA ASN A 249 6.12 -1.91 2.23
C ASN A 249 7.37 -1.03 2.33
N VAL A 250 7.21 0.26 2.62
CA VAL A 250 8.36 1.11 2.92
C VAL A 250 9.02 0.66 4.23
N ALA A 251 8.23 0.31 5.26
CA ALA A 251 8.78 -0.16 6.54
C ALA A 251 9.51 -1.50 6.40
N VAL A 252 8.99 -2.45 5.62
CA VAL A 252 9.64 -3.76 5.41
C VAL A 252 10.93 -3.62 4.59
N VAL A 253 10.95 -2.79 3.53
CA VAL A 253 12.17 -2.55 2.74
C VAL A 253 13.27 -1.91 3.58
N HIS A 254 12.95 -0.96 4.44
CA HIS A 254 13.94 -0.37 5.35
C HIS A 254 14.39 -1.34 6.43
N ARG A 255 13.53 -2.23 6.91
CA ARG A 255 13.95 -3.33 7.79
C ARG A 255 14.90 -4.28 7.06
N THR A 256 14.66 -4.58 5.79
CA THR A 256 15.56 -5.40 4.96
C THR A 256 16.92 -4.75 4.79
N HIS A 257 16.95 -3.44 4.51
CA HIS A 257 18.19 -2.68 4.49
C HIS A 257 18.94 -2.74 5.82
N GLU A 258 18.24 -2.60 6.96
CA GLU A 258 18.83 -2.71 8.29
C GLU A 258 19.39 -4.12 8.58
N LEU A 259 18.63 -5.17 8.27
CA LEU A 259 19.01 -6.58 8.48
C LEU A 259 20.26 -6.97 7.69
N LEU A 260 20.47 -6.39 6.52
CA LEU A 260 21.65 -6.61 5.68
C LEU A 260 22.87 -5.75 6.09
N GLY A 261 22.78 -5.00 7.18
CA GLY A 261 23.86 -4.11 7.63
C GLY A 261 23.96 -2.80 6.86
N ARG A 262 22.85 -2.32 6.30
CA ARG A 262 22.71 -1.05 5.55
C ARG A 262 23.64 -0.93 4.32
N PRO A 263 23.67 -1.93 3.43
CA PRO A 263 24.63 -1.97 2.31
C PRO A 263 24.43 -0.86 1.26
N TRP A 264 23.26 -0.21 1.25
CA TRP A 264 22.90 0.84 0.29
C TRP A 264 23.12 2.27 0.82
N GLY A 265 23.76 2.42 1.98
CA GLY A 265 24.02 3.71 2.62
C GLY A 265 22.91 4.22 3.53
N ASP A 266 23.23 5.19 4.39
CA ASP A 266 22.28 5.80 5.33
C ASP A 266 21.34 6.82 4.68
N ASP A 267 21.63 7.24 3.45
CA ASP A 267 20.82 8.12 2.61
C ASP A 267 19.92 7.36 1.61
N PHE A 268 19.79 6.04 1.78
CA PHE A 268 18.93 5.21 0.96
C PHE A 268 17.44 5.61 1.07
N HIS A 269 16.81 5.82 -0.07
CA HIS A 269 15.41 6.21 -0.21
C HIS A 269 14.62 5.20 -1.04
N TYR A 270 13.46 4.81 -0.54
CA TYR A 270 12.52 3.96 -1.25
C TYR A 270 11.11 4.56 -1.23
N ARG A 271 10.43 4.52 -2.37
CA ARG A 271 9.03 4.92 -2.54
C ARG A 271 8.24 3.85 -3.28
N GLU A 272 6.98 3.73 -2.90
CA GLU A 272 6.01 2.89 -3.61
C GLU A 272 4.76 3.71 -3.98
N CYS A 273 4.29 3.54 -5.20
CA CYS A 273 3.19 4.33 -5.74
C CYS A 273 2.33 3.51 -6.72
N ALA A 274 1.05 3.85 -6.84
CA ALA A 274 0.17 3.23 -7.80
C ALA A 274 0.39 3.81 -9.20
N ALA A 275 0.52 2.95 -10.21
CA ALA A 275 0.82 3.34 -11.58
C ALA A 275 -0.43 3.85 -12.32
N GLY A 276 -0.49 5.15 -12.61
CA GLY A 276 -1.52 5.74 -13.46
C GLY A 276 -1.21 5.66 -14.96
N GLY A 277 0.08 5.72 -15.32
CA GLY A 277 0.55 5.62 -16.71
C GLY A 277 0.88 6.97 -17.35
N ARG A 278 1.06 6.98 -18.68
CA ARG A 278 1.59 8.16 -19.41
C ARG A 278 0.50 9.13 -19.88
N GLY A 279 0.90 10.38 -20.11
CA GLY A 279 0.09 11.40 -20.77
C GLY A 279 -1.16 11.81 -19.98
N ALA A 280 -2.12 12.46 -20.66
CA ALA A 280 -3.35 12.93 -20.03
C ALA A 280 -4.23 11.77 -19.52
N LEU A 281 -4.28 10.66 -20.25
CA LEU A 281 -5.00 9.47 -19.82
C LEU A 281 -4.41 8.86 -18.54
N GLY A 282 -3.07 8.91 -18.40
CA GLY A 282 -2.39 8.50 -17.18
C GLY A 282 -2.75 9.36 -15.97
N LEU A 283 -2.90 10.68 -16.16
CA LEU A 283 -3.37 11.59 -15.11
C LEU A 283 -4.78 11.23 -14.65
N LEU A 284 -5.70 10.98 -15.59
CA LEU A 284 -7.08 10.59 -15.27
C LEU A 284 -7.12 9.25 -14.52
N ARG A 285 -6.31 8.27 -14.91
CA ARG A 285 -6.18 7.00 -14.19
C ARG A 285 -5.61 7.19 -12.78
N ALA A 286 -4.55 7.98 -12.62
CA ALA A 286 -3.99 8.30 -11.32
C ALA A 286 -5.03 9.01 -10.42
N ALA A 287 -5.83 9.92 -10.99
CA ALA A 287 -6.93 10.56 -10.28
C ALA A 287 -8.01 9.57 -9.84
N GLY A 288 -8.40 8.64 -10.70
CA GLY A 288 -9.32 7.56 -10.35
C GLY A 288 -8.78 6.68 -9.21
N LEU A 289 -7.52 6.26 -9.29
CA LEU A 289 -6.86 5.45 -8.25
C LEU A 289 -6.78 6.20 -6.91
N PHE A 290 -6.46 7.49 -6.95
CA PHE A 290 -6.42 8.34 -5.75
C PHE A 290 -7.80 8.49 -5.09
N LEU A 291 -8.84 8.79 -5.88
CA LEU A 291 -10.21 8.91 -5.40
C LEU A 291 -10.72 7.56 -4.84
N PHE A 292 -10.39 6.45 -5.50
CA PHE A 292 -10.72 5.12 -5.01
C PHE A 292 -10.07 4.83 -3.65
N THR A 293 -8.77 5.11 -3.51
CA THR A 293 -8.02 4.88 -2.27
C THR A 293 -8.59 5.72 -1.11
N ILE A 294 -8.86 7.01 -1.35
CA ILE A 294 -9.52 7.88 -0.36
C ILE A 294 -10.91 7.35 -0.01
N GLY A 295 -11.71 6.99 -1.01
CA GLY A 295 -13.05 6.45 -0.81
C GLY A 295 -13.04 5.19 0.06
N LEU A 296 -12.12 4.26 -0.22
CA LEU A 296 -11.94 3.04 0.58
C LEU A 296 -11.58 3.38 2.04
N VAL A 297 -10.62 4.29 2.26
CA VAL A 297 -10.23 4.72 3.62
C VAL A 297 -11.41 5.36 4.36
N ILE A 298 -12.19 6.22 3.70
CA ILE A 298 -13.40 6.84 4.30
C ILE A 298 -14.41 5.77 4.70
N VAL A 299 -14.68 4.80 3.82
CA VAL A 299 -15.61 3.70 4.10
C VAL A 299 -15.13 2.88 5.30
N LEU A 300 -13.84 2.58 5.42
CA LEU A 300 -13.30 1.80 6.53
C LEU A 300 -13.28 2.59 7.85
N LEU A 301 -13.07 3.91 7.82
CA LEU A 301 -13.00 4.75 9.01
C LEU A 301 -14.37 5.20 9.54
N PHE A 302 -15.36 5.38 8.67
CA PHE A 302 -16.67 5.92 9.06
C PHE A 302 -17.68 4.80 9.38
N PRO A 303 -18.09 4.61 10.65
CA PRO A 303 -18.83 3.41 11.08
C PRO A 303 -20.14 3.11 10.32
N PRO A 304 -21.00 4.11 9.99
CA PRO A 304 -22.22 3.85 9.21
C PRO A 304 -21.92 3.33 7.80
N LEU A 305 -20.97 3.94 7.09
CA LEU A 305 -20.57 3.50 5.74
C LEU A 305 -19.93 2.12 5.79
N ARG A 306 -19.08 1.86 6.79
CA ARG A 306 -18.49 0.54 7.04
C ARG A 306 -19.56 -0.54 7.27
N TRP A 307 -20.61 -0.23 8.03
CA TRP A 307 -21.70 -1.16 8.30
C TRP A 307 -22.45 -1.52 7.00
N ILE A 308 -22.78 -0.51 6.18
CA ILE A 308 -23.40 -0.73 4.86
C ILE A 308 -22.48 -1.57 3.98
N ALA A 309 -21.20 -1.20 3.87
CA ALA A 309 -20.23 -1.90 3.04
C ALA A 309 -20.06 -3.37 3.47
N ARG A 310 -19.98 -3.66 4.77
CA ARG A 310 -19.91 -5.03 5.29
C ARG A 310 -21.18 -5.85 5.01
N ARG A 311 -22.34 -5.21 4.94
CA ARG A 311 -23.61 -5.90 4.76
C ARG A 311 -23.89 -6.26 3.30
N TRP A 312 -23.31 -5.53 2.35
CA TRP A 312 -23.69 -5.60 0.92
C TRP A 312 -22.54 -5.63 -0.09
N LEU A 313 -21.32 -5.19 0.25
CA LEU A 313 -20.23 -4.98 -0.71
C LEU A 313 -18.96 -5.78 -0.40
N LEU A 314 -18.59 -5.88 0.88
CA LEU A 314 -17.35 -6.50 1.32
C LEU A 314 -17.54 -7.99 1.59
N PRO A 315 -16.57 -8.85 1.22
CA PRO A 315 -16.62 -10.30 1.49
C PRO A 315 -16.67 -10.62 2.97
N SER A 316 -17.35 -11.72 3.30
CA SER A 316 -17.46 -12.23 4.66
C SER A 316 -16.15 -12.91 5.12
N PRO A 317 -15.91 -13.05 6.43
CA PRO A 317 -14.76 -13.83 6.93
C PRO A 317 -14.74 -15.25 6.34
N GLY A 318 -13.62 -15.64 5.73
CA GLY A 318 -13.46 -16.93 5.06
C GLY A 318 -13.85 -16.95 3.58
N GLU A 319 -14.46 -15.88 3.07
CA GLU A 319 -14.71 -15.69 1.62
C GLU A 319 -13.59 -14.89 0.98
N GLY A 320 -13.36 -15.15 -0.31
CA GLY A 320 -12.41 -14.42 -1.15
C GLY A 320 -12.82 -14.49 -2.63
N PRO A 321 -11.94 -14.10 -3.54
CA PRO A 321 -12.20 -14.19 -4.99
C PRO A 321 -12.62 -15.60 -5.42
N ASP A 322 -13.51 -15.70 -6.40
CA ASP A 322 -13.82 -16.97 -7.05
C ASP A 322 -12.67 -17.42 -7.97
N ASP A 323 -12.64 -18.70 -8.34
CA ASP A 323 -11.56 -19.29 -9.16
C ASP A 323 -11.38 -18.55 -10.50
N SER A 324 -12.48 -18.09 -11.11
CA SER A 324 -12.41 -17.33 -12.37
C SER A 324 -11.67 -15.99 -12.23
N LYS A 325 -11.79 -15.33 -11.07
CA LYS A 325 -11.03 -14.11 -10.75
C LYS A 325 -9.59 -14.42 -10.39
N LEU A 326 -9.32 -15.57 -9.77
CA LEU A 326 -7.96 -16.03 -9.50
C LEU A 326 -7.19 -16.26 -10.80
N ASP A 327 -7.80 -16.96 -11.75
CA ASP A 327 -7.19 -17.31 -13.04
C ASP A 327 -7.06 -16.10 -13.98
N ALA A 328 -8.06 -15.22 -14.00
CA ALA A 328 -8.03 -14.01 -14.84
C ALA A 328 -7.21 -12.85 -14.22
N GLY A 329 -6.62 -13.07 -13.05
CA GLY A 329 -5.83 -12.07 -12.35
C GLY A 329 -4.45 -11.85 -12.99
N PHE A 330 -3.84 -10.72 -12.69
CA PHE A 330 -2.44 -10.46 -13.05
C PHE A 330 -1.86 -9.32 -12.21
N MET A 331 -0.54 -9.27 -12.15
CA MET A 331 0.20 -8.08 -11.68
C MET A 331 1.37 -7.77 -12.59
N ARG A 332 1.65 -6.48 -12.71
CA ARG A 332 2.86 -5.95 -13.35
C ARG A 332 3.40 -4.82 -12.48
N HIS A 333 4.63 -4.94 -12.02
CA HIS A 333 5.30 -3.94 -11.21
C HIS A 333 6.64 -3.58 -11.81
N ARG A 334 7.05 -2.34 -11.59
CA ARG A 334 8.36 -1.86 -12.01
C ARG A 334 9.03 -1.16 -10.85
N THR A 335 10.21 -1.62 -10.46
CA THR A 335 11.10 -0.89 -9.55
C THR A 335 12.23 -0.29 -10.36
N ALA A 336 12.53 0.99 -10.16
CA ALA A 336 13.57 1.66 -10.93
C ALA A 336 14.38 2.63 -10.08
N SER A 337 15.57 2.96 -10.57
CA SER A 337 16.53 3.92 -10.02
C SER A 337 17.06 4.82 -11.13
N ILE A 338 17.38 6.08 -10.84
CA ILE A 338 17.97 7.00 -11.83
C ILE A 338 19.48 6.83 -11.91
N ASP A 339 20.10 6.62 -10.75
CA ASP A 339 21.54 6.60 -10.62
C ASP A 339 22.01 5.52 -9.63
N PRO A 340 22.56 4.40 -10.14
CA PRO A 340 22.65 4.03 -11.55
C PRO A 340 21.29 3.78 -12.23
N PRO A 341 21.15 3.86 -13.57
CA PRO A 341 19.86 3.77 -14.24
C PRO A 341 19.44 2.31 -14.48
N VAL A 342 19.05 1.63 -13.40
CA VAL A 342 18.64 0.23 -13.39
C VAL A 342 17.17 0.10 -13.05
N SER A 343 16.46 -0.81 -13.72
CA SER A 343 15.07 -1.15 -13.42
C SER A 343 14.82 -2.65 -13.47
N VAL A 344 13.85 -3.11 -12.69
CA VAL A 344 13.39 -4.50 -12.64
C VAL A 344 11.87 -4.51 -12.77
N ASP A 345 11.39 -5.28 -13.73
CA ASP A 345 9.97 -5.59 -13.89
C ASP A 345 9.66 -6.95 -13.23
N ILE A 346 8.58 -6.98 -12.44
CA ILE A 346 8.06 -8.20 -11.81
C ILE A 346 6.64 -8.44 -12.30
N SER A 347 6.35 -9.64 -12.76
CA SER A 347 5.06 -10.00 -13.33
C SER A 347 4.59 -11.39 -12.92
N VAL A 348 3.28 -11.58 -12.82
CA VAL A 348 2.65 -12.90 -12.82
C VAL A 348 1.25 -12.81 -13.41
N ASP A 349 0.81 -13.89 -14.04
CA ASP A 349 -0.53 -14.04 -14.65
C ASP A 349 -1.43 -14.91 -13.77
N MET A 350 -1.67 -14.41 -12.56
CA MET A 350 -2.69 -14.88 -11.62
C MET A 350 -3.06 -13.75 -10.67
N ASP A 351 -4.12 -13.95 -9.87
CA ASP A 351 -4.48 -13.02 -8.81
C ASP A 351 -3.29 -12.76 -7.86
N PRO A 352 -2.91 -11.48 -7.69
CA PRO A 352 -1.80 -11.13 -6.83
C PRO A 352 -2.11 -11.37 -5.35
N GLY A 353 -3.32 -11.05 -4.91
CA GLY A 353 -3.65 -11.00 -3.48
C GLY A 353 -3.56 -12.36 -2.78
N TYR A 354 -3.92 -13.44 -3.47
CA TYR A 354 -4.13 -14.76 -2.88
C TYR A 354 -3.42 -15.88 -3.64
N ALA A 355 -3.61 -16.01 -4.95
CA ALA A 355 -2.94 -17.08 -5.72
C ALA A 355 -1.41 -16.87 -5.73
N ALA A 356 -0.96 -15.66 -6.04
CA ALA A 356 0.46 -15.31 -5.99
C ALA A 356 1.00 -15.36 -4.55
N THR A 357 0.24 -14.85 -3.56
CA THR A 357 0.60 -14.95 -2.14
C THR A 357 0.80 -16.39 -1.69
N ALA A 358 -0.05 -17.33 -2.10
CA ALA A 358 0.07 -18.74 -1.74
C ALA A 358 1.40 -19.34 -2.23
N ARG A 359 1.77 -19.05 -3.48
CA ARG A 359 3.03 -19.48 -4.09
C ARG A 359 4.25 -18.80 -3.46
N MET A 360 4.17 -17.51 -3.15
CA MET A 360 5.25 -16.80 -2.44
C MET A 360 5.49 -17.35 -1.03
N LEU A 361 4.42 -17.60 -0.27
CA LEU A 361 4.53 -18.18 1.08
C LEU A 361 5.17 -19.57 1.02
N LEU A 362 4.74 -20.40 0.06
CA LEU A 362 5.31 -21.71 -0.17
C LEU A 362 6.79 -21.62 -0.56
N ALA A 363 7.17 -20.71 -1.45
CA ALA A 363 8.56 -20.52 -1.87
C ALA A 363 9.47 -20.10 -0.68
N CYS A 364 8.98 -19.21 0.19
CA CYS A 364 9.68 -18.84 1.43
C CYS A 364 9.83 -20.04 2.36
N GLY A 365 8.77 -20.81 2.56
CA GLY A 365 8.76 -22.05 3.34
C GLY A 365 9.79 -23.06 2.85
N ARG A 366 9.78 -23.33 1.54
CA ARG A 366 10.75 -24.24 0.89
C ARG A 366 12.20 -23.76 1.05
N SER A 367 12.44 -22.46 0.93
CA SER A 367 13.78 -21.90 1.12
C SER A 367 14.33 -22.16 2.52
N LEU A 368 13.47 -22.17 3.55
CA LEU A 368 13.86 -22.55 4.91
C LEU A 368 14.12 -24.06 5.05
N VAL A 369 13.28 -24.91 4.46
CA VAL A 369 13.47 -26.37 4.45
C VAL A 369 14.80 -26.76 3.81
N GLU A 370 15.12 -26.10 2.70
CA GLU A 370 16.31 -26.37 1.87
C GLU A 370 17.56 -25.62 2.39
N GLU A 371 17.42 -24.86 3.49
CA GLU A 371 18.47 -24.00 4.07
C GLU A 371 19.09 -23.00 3.06
N ASP A 372 18.34 -22.61 2.03
CA ASP A 372 18.75 -21.63 1.02
C ASP A 372 18.48 -20.20 1.51
N ILE A 373 19.28 -19.80 2.48
CA ILE A 373 19.20 -18.50 3.16
C ILE A 373 20.51 -17.72 3.04
N ASP A 374 20.43 -16.40 3.23
CA ASP A 374 21.59 -15.54 3.36
C ASP A 374 22.23 -15.72 4.75
N PRO A 375 23.46 -16.28 4.84
CA PRO A 375 24.11 -16.55 6.12
C PRO A 375 24.50 -15.27 6.86
N ALA A 376 24.53 -14.10 6.20
CA ALA A 376 24.84 -12.82 6.84
C ALA A 376 23.70 -12.35 7.76
N VAL A 377 22.47 -12.81 7.53
CA VAL A 377 21.31 -12.44 8.35
C VAL A 377 21.30 -13.30 9.62
N THR A 378 21.59 -12.68 10.77
CA THR A 378 21.65 -13.40 12.05
C THR A 378 20.38 -13.30 12.90
N ASP A 379 19.50 -12.34 12.61
CA ASP A 379 18.26 -12.13 13.36
C ASP A 379 17.29 -13.31 13.25
N ALA A 380 16.59 -13.62 14.35
CA ALA A 380 15.56 -14.66 14.31
C ALA A 380 14.33 -14.15 13.55
N PHE A 381 13.91 -12.90 13.79
CA PHE A 381 12.83 -12.24 13.06
C PHE A 381 13.34 -11.54 11.80
N CYS A 382 13.00 -12.13 10.66
CA CYS A 382 13.47 -11.74 9.34
C CYS A 382 12.35 -11.26 8.42
N THR A 383 12.76 -10.60 7.35
CA THR A 383 11.94 -10.32 6.16
C THR A 383 12.39 -11.22 5.00
N PRO A 384 11.50 -11.58 4.06
CA PRO A 384 11.85 -12.38 2.89
C PRO A 384 13.00 -11.79 2.06
N GLY A 385 13.00 -10.47 1.86
CA GLY A 385 14.02 -9.79 1.08
C GLY A 385 15.42 -9.82 1.70
N ALA A 386 15.50 -9.82 3.03
CA ALA A 386 16.78 -9.94 3.73
C ALA A 386 17.25 -11.40 3.73
N LEU A 387 16.39 -12.33 4.17
CA LEU A 387 16.79 -13.71 4.41
C LEU A 387 16.99 -14.50 3.12
N PHE A 388 16.17 -14.29 2.09
CA PHE A 388 16.27 -15.04 0.82
C PHE A 388 16.81 -14.14 -0.30
N GLY A 389 16.27 -12.93 -0.44
CA GLY A 389 16.64 -12.00 -1.51
C GLY A 389 16.53 -12.66 -2.90
N SER A 390 17.54 -12.47 -3.76
CA SER A 390 17.58 -13.06 -5.11
C SER A 390 17.56 -14.60 -5.15
N ARG A 391 17.87 -15.32 -4.06
CA ARG A 391 17.74 -16.79 -3.99
C ARG A 391 16.30 -17.27 -4.12
N LEU A 392 15.33 -16.40 -3.85
CA LEU A 392 13.92 -16.71 -4.01
C LEU A 392 13.48 -16.69 -5.49
N VAL A 393 14.21 -16.01 -6.37
CA VAL A 393 13.82 -15.80 -7.78
C VAL A 393 13.64 -17.11 -8.55
N PRO A 394 14.59 -18.06 -8.57
CA PRO A 394 14.41 -19.31 -9.33
C PRO A 394 13.20 -20.12 -8.88
N ARG A 395 12.89 -20.12 -7.57
CA ARG A 395 11.70 -20.80 -7.02
C ARG A 395 10.42 -20.12 -7.48
N LEU A 396 10.38 -18.79 -7.46
CA LEU A 396 9.22 -18.03 -7.94
C LEU A 396 9.06 -18.18 -9.47
N GLU A 397 10.14 -18.20 -10.25
CA GLU A 397 10.05 -18.45 -11.69
C GLU A 397 9.42 -19.81 -11.99
N ALA A 398 9.82 -20.86 -11.27
CA ALA A 398 9.20 -22.19 -11.35
C ALA A 398 7.71 -22.20 -10.94
N MET A 399 7.25 -21.18 -10.22
CA MET A 399 5.87 -20.96 -9.78
C MET A 399 5.12 -19.94 -10.64
N GLY A 400 5.68 -19.54 -11.79
CA GLY A 400 5.02 -18.70 -12.80
C GLY A 400 5.28 -17.21 -12.70
N PHE A 401 6.21 -16.78 -11.84
CA PHE A 401 6.63 -15.38 -11.77
C PHE A 401 7.67 -15.05 -12.83
N GLY A 402 7.63 -13.82 -13.36
CA GLY A 402 8.62 -13.29 -14.29
C GLY A 402 9.39 -12.13 -13.66
N PHE A 403 10.71 -12.14 -13.83
CA PHE A 403 11.61 -11.09 -13.39
C PHE A 403 12.46 -10.62 -14.58
N HIS A 404 12.44 -9.33 -14.88
CA HIS A 404 13.21 -8.78 -15.99
C HIS A 404 13.98 -7.54 -15.54
N ALA A 405 15.30 -7.71 -15.36
CA ALA A 405 16.21 -6.61 -15.07
C ALA A 405 16.71 -5.97 -16.37
N GLN A 406 16.76 -4.65 -16.41
CA GLN A 406 17.23 -3.89 -17.56
C GLN A 406 17.91 -2.59 -17.14
N GLU A 407 18.97 -2.23 -17.87
CA GLU A 407 19.49 -0.87 -17.87
C GLU A 407 18.56 0.03 -18.68
N HIS A 408 18.48 1.30 -18.32
CA HIS A 408 17.76 2.29 -19.10
C HIS A 408 18.61 3.55 -19.29
N GLU A 409 18.33 4.32 -20.35
CA GLU A 409 19.00 5.60 -20.52
C GLU A 409 18.59 6.55 -19.40
N ALA A 410 19.58 7.12 -18.69
CA ALA A 410 19.34 8.21 -17.75
C ALA A 410 18.65 9.38 -18.49
N GLY A 411 17.36 9.58 -18.21
CA GLY A 411 16.61 10.73 -18.71
C GLY A 411 15.71 10.53 -19.93
N ARG A 412 15.49 9.30 -20.44
CA ARG A 412 14.39 9.03 -21.38
C ARG A 412 13.54 7.87 -20.89
N GLY A 413 12.33 8.17 -20.45
CA GLY A 413 11.37 7.17 -19.98
C GLY A 413 11.13 6.08 -21.03
N HIS A 414 11.74 4.91 -20.84
CA HIS A 414 11.58 3.74 -21.71
C HIS A 414 10.53 2.77 -21.13
N VAL A 415 9.62 2.32 -22.00
CA VAL A 415 8.45 1.47 -21.75
C VAL A 415 8.93 0.00 -21.61
N PRO A 416 8.23 -0.90 -20.89
CA PRO A 416 8.44 -2.34 -21.10
C PRO A 416 8.09 -2.71 -22.56
N PRO A 417 8.88 -3.56 -23.24
CA PRO A 417 8.66 -3.84 -24.65
C PRO A 417 7.39 -4.66 -24.86
N THR A 418 6.52 -4.20 -25.75
CA THR A 418 5.63 -5.09 -26.51
C THR A 418 6.27 -5.31 -27.89
N THR A 419 7.01 -6.42 -28.05
CA THR A 419 7.56 -7.01 -29.32
C THR A 419 8.80 -6.31 -29.98
N PRO A 420 9.61 -7.03 -30.82
CA PRO A 420 11.09 -6.97 -30.82
C PRO A 420 11.76 -5.93 -31.74
N ILE A 421 13.03 -5.60 -31.42
CA ILE A 421 13.93 -4.61 -32.03
C ILE A 421 14.88 -5.28 -33.07
N PRO A 422 15.29 -4.57 -34.14
CA PRO A 422 16.72 -4.29 -34.40
C PRO A 422 16.95 -2.82 -34.88
N ASP A 423 18.07 -2.11 -34.77
CA ASP A 423 19.50 -2.36 -34.46
C ASP A 423 20.12 -0.99 -34.03
N PRO A 424 21.13 -0.88 -33.14
CA PRO A 424 21.69 0.39 -32.69
C PRO A 424 23.04 0.71 -33.37
N ASP A 425 23.19 1.92 -33.90
CA ASP A 425 24.49 2.48 -34.21
C ASP A 425 24.58 3.93 -33.70
N VAL A 426 25.82 4.36 -33.44
CA VAL A 426 26.29 5.71 -33.05
C VAL A 426 26.54 5.95 -31.54
N SER A 427 27.68 5.39 -31.12
CA SER A 427 28.87 6.05 -30.52
C SER A 427 28.76 7.14 -29.43
N ARG A 428 29.59 6.91 -28.41
CA ARG A 428 29.95 7.76 -27.26
C ARG A 428 30.89 8.93 -27.62
N ALA A 429 30.71 10.05 -26.92
CA ALA A 429 31.75 10.98 -26.44
C ALA A 429 31.09 11.80 -25.32
N GLY A 430 31.66 12.19 -24.18
CA GLY A 430 32.98 12.17 -23.57
C GLY A 430 32.86 13.17 -22.41
N ALA A 431 33.26 12.82 -21.18
CA ALA A 431 33.14 13.72 -20.02
C ALA A 431 34.46 13.71 -19.25
N SER A 432 35.07 14.89 -19.16
CA SER A 432 36.28 15.18 -18.40
C SER A 432 35.94 15.69 -17.00
N ASP A 433 36.83 15.37 -16.07
CA ASP A 433 36.83 15.68 -14.65
C ASP A 433 36.58 17.17 -14.32
N ALA A 434 35.68 17.40 -13.36
CA ALA A 434 35.62 18.64 -12.60
C ALA A 434 35.23 18.31 -11.14
N GLU A 435 36.10 18.69 -10.22
CA GLU A 435 35.97 18.56 -8.77
C GLU A 435 34.62 19.12 -8.27
N LEU A 436 33.80 18.25 -7.66
CA LEU A 436 32.50 18.61 -7.09
C LEU A 436 32.69 19.28 -5.72
N GLN A 437 32.54 20.61 -5.68
CA GLN A 437 32.28 21.33 -4.43
C GLN A 437 30.78 21.30 -4.11
N VAL A 438 30.44 20.78 -2.93
CA VAL A 438 29.08 20.72 -2.38
C VAL A 438 28.73 22.07 -1.75
N GLY A 439 27.61 22.69 -2.14
CA GLY A 439 27.22 24.02 -1.68
C GLY A 439 26.34 24.02 -0.43
N GLU A 440 26.63 24.96 0.48
CA GLU A 440 25.81 25.32 1.64
C GLU A 440 24.55 26.09 1.22
N ALA A 441 23.47 25.39 0.85
CA ALA A 441 22.15 26.04 0.69
C ALA A 441 21.05 25.25 1.43
N THR A 442 20.64 25.79 2.58
CA THR A 442 19.64 25.24 3.53
C THR A 442 18.18 25.35 3.08
N ILE A 443 17.90 25.53 1.78
CA ILE A 443 16.54 25.80 1.29
C ILE A 443 15.92 24.51 0.72
N ARG A 444 14.92 23.96 1.43
CA ARG A 444 14.06 22.88 0.92
C ARG A 444 13.32 23.34 -0.34
N CYS A 445 13.32 22.53 -1.39
CA CYS A 445 12.59 22.83 -2.61
C CYS A 445 11.07 22.73 -2.36
N LEU A 446 10.26 23.50 -3.09
CA LEU A 446 8.79 23.58 -2.93
C LEU A 446 8.05 22.25 -3.17
N CYS A 447 8.66 21.36 -3.96
CA CYS A 447 8.20 19.99 -4.18
C CYS A 447 8.51 19.04 -3.02
N GLY A 448 9.25 19.51 -2.00
CA GLY A 448 9.70 18.70 -0.86
C GLY A 448 11.10 18.12 -1.02
N TYR A 449 11.73 18.26 -2.19
CA TYR A 449 13.08 17.75 -2.45
C TYR A 449 14.16 18.46 -1.62
N ASP A 450 14.99 17.69 -0.92
CA ASP A 450 16.17 18.22 -0.21
C ASP A 450 17.30 18.47 -1.21
N ARG A 451 17.74 19.73 -1.34
CA ARG A 451 18.77 20.14 -2.30
C ARG A 451 20.20 19.97 -1.77
N ARG A 452 20.39 19.57 -0.51
CA ARG A 452 21.74 19.37 0.07
C ARG A 452 22.57 18.31 -0.65
N THR A 453 21.91 17.40 -1.37
CA THR A 453 22.53 16.33 -2.15
C THR A 453 22.86 16.72 -3.59
N LEU A 454 22.55 17.95 -4.01
CA LEU A 454 22.76 18.44 -5.37
C LEU A 454 23.97 19.38 -5.47
N HIS A 455 24.62 19.36 -6.63
CA HIS A 455 25.61 20.38 -6.99
C HIS A 455 24.94 21.79 -7.03
N PRO A 456 25.63 22.88 -6.64
CA PRO A 456 25.03 24.22 -6.50
C PRO A 456 24.32 24.75 -7.75
N GLN A 457 24.80 24.34 -8.93
CA GLN A 457 24.26 24.73 -10.23
C GLN A 457 23.27 23.73 -10.82
N ALA A 458 23.03 22.59 -10.17
CA ALA A 458 22.08 21.59 -10.65
C ALA A 458 20.64 22.08 -10.43
N SER A 459 19.86 22.08 -11.52
CA SER A 459 18.42 22.27 -11.48
C SER A 459 17.79 21.18 -10.61
N CYS A 460 16.82 21.55 -9.76
CA CYS A 460 16.11 20.58 -8.94
C CYS A 460 15.51 19.48 -9.82
N PRO A 461 15.79 18.18 -9.59
CA PRO A 461 15.31 17.10 -10.43
C PRO A 461 13.78 16.92 -10.37
N GLU A 462 13.13 17.43 -9.32
CA GLU A 462 11.67 17.36 -9.19
C GLU A 462 10.92 18.51 -9.89
N CYS A 463 11.49 19.72 -9.99
CA CYS A 463 10.79 20.90 -10.54
C CYS A 463 11.54 21.67 -11.65
N GLY A 464 12.74 21.22 -12.01
CA GLY A 464 13.57 21.84 -13.05
C GLY A 464 14.13 23.22 -12.68
N GLY A 465 14.24 23.54 -11.38
CA GLY A 465 14.81 24.81 -10.91
C GLY A 465 13.87 26.02 -11.02
N ARG A 466 12.56 25.83 -11.24
CA ARG A 466 11.60 26.93 -11.23
C ARG A 466 11.32 27.39 -9.80
N GLU A 467 11.85 28.55 -9.43
CA GLU A 467 11.40 29.28 -8.26
C GLU A 467 9.98 29.79 -8.48
N LEU A 468 8.98 29.09 -7.94
CA LEU A 468 7.66 29.66 -7.76
C LEU A 468 7.73 30.60 -6.56
N LYS A 469 7.90 31.91 -6.80
CA LYS A 469 7.41 32.90 -5.84
C LYS A 469 5.91 32.67 -5.71
N PRO A 470 5.37 32.28 -4.54
CA PRO A 470 3.94 32.12 -4.39
C PRO A 470 3.30 33.51 -4.52
N ASP A 471 2.69 33.78 -5.69
CA ASP A 471 1.76 34.90 -5.83
C ASP A 471 0.47 34.49 -5.09
N HIS A 472 0.47 34.67 -3.77
CA HIS A 472 -0.68 34.43 -2.92
C HIS A 472 -1.91 35.21 -3.40
N ASP A 473 -1.72 36.33 -4.10
CA ASP A 473 -2.82 37.08 -4.69
C ASP A 473 -3.49 36.32 -5.83
N ALA A 474 -2.79 35.49 -6.58
CA ALA A 474 -3.39 34.67 -7.65
C ALA A 474 -4.37 33.65 -7.06
N LEU A 475 -3.98 32.98 -5.97
CA LEU A 475 -4.82 32.00 -5.30
C LEU A 475 -6.05 32.65 -4.65
N PHE A 476 -5.87 33.82 -4.03
CA PHE A 476 -6.99 34.63 -3.50
C PHE A 476 -7.89 35.22 -4.59
N ARG A 477 -7.34 35.59 -5.76
CA ARG A 477 -8.13 36.04 -6.92
C ARG A 477 -8.97 34.89 -7.47
N TRP A 478 -8.39 33.70 -7.57
CA TRP A 478 -9.07 32.49 -8.06
C TRP A 478 -10.19 32.05 -7.11
N ALA A 479 -9.91 31.98 -5.81
CA ALA A 479 -10.91 31.66 -4.79
C ALA A 479 -12.06 32.69 -4.77
N ARG A 480 -11.76 34.00 -4.86
CA ARG A 480 -12.79 35.06 -4.96
C ARG A 480 -13.63 34.93 -6.23
N ALA A 481 -13.03 34.56 -7.36
CA ALA A 481 -13.77 34.36 -8.60
C ALA A 481 -14.75 33.18 -8.49
N VAL A 482 -14.30 32.04 -7.94
CA VAL A 482 -15.14 30.86 -7.74
C VAL A 482 -16.32 31.15 -6.80
N VAL A 483 -16.09 31.86 -5.69
CA VAL A 483 -17.17 32.25 -4.75
C VAL A 483 -18.17 33.20 -5.42
N ARG A 484 -17.70 34.18 -6.21
CA ARG A 484 -18.60 35.09 -6.95
C ARG A 484 -19.46 34.35 -7.96
N VAL A 485 -18.89 33.41 -8.70
CA VAL A 485 -19.65 32.59 -9.65
C VAL A 485 -20.69 31.74 -8.92
N ALA A 486 -20.31 31.10 -7.81
CA ALA A 486 -21.25 30.33 -6.98
C ALA A 486 -22.42 31.19 -6.45
N MET A 487 -22.14 32.42 -5.98
CA MET A 487 -23.19 33.34 -5.52
C MET A 487 -24.11 33.78 -6.65
N LEU A 488 -23.56 34.13 -7.83
CA LEU A 488 -24.35 34.52 -8.98
C LEU A 488 -25.24 33.37 -9.47
N SER A 489 -24.72 32.14 -9.49
CA SER A 489 -25.49 30.95 -9.84
C SER A 489 -26.61 30.68 -8.83
N ALA A 490 -26.36 30.87 -7.52
CA ALA A 490 -27.37 30.70 -6.49
C ALA A 490 -28.49 31.75 -6.60
N VAL A 491 -28.14 33.03 -6.82
CA VAL A 491 -29.11 34.12 -7.01
C VAL A 491 -29.94 33.88 -8.29
N ALA A 492 -29.30 33.50 -9.39
CA ALA A 492 -30.01 33.18 -10.63
C ALA A 492 -30.97 32.00 -10.46
N ALA A 493 -30.56 30.94 -9.74
CA ALA A 493 -31.41 29.80 -9.43
C ALA A 493 -32.61 30.19 -8.55
N CYS A 494 -32.41 31.04 -7.54
CA CYS A 494 -33.50 31.58 -6.72
C CYS A 494 -34.49 32.42 -7.55
N LEU A 495 -33.99 33.35 -8.38
CA LEU A 495 -34.83 34.17 -9.24
C LEU A 495 -35.63 33.32 -10.24
N LEU A 496 -34.98 32.33 -10.86
CA LEU A 496 -35.64 31.40 -11.78
C LEU A 496 -36.72 30.58 -11.08
N ALA A 497 -36.43 30.05 -9.88
CA ALA A 497 -37.41 29.34 -9.07
C ALA A 497 -38.60 30.24 -8.70
N THR A 498 -38.36 31.48 -8.25
CA THR A 498 -39.43 32.45 -7.95
C THR A 498 -40.23 32.80 -9.20
N THR A 499 -39.59 32.98 -10.35
CA THR A 499 -40.28 33.33 -11.62
C THR A 499 -41.15 32.18 -12.10
N LEU A 500 -40.65 30.94 -12.02
CA LEU A 500 -41.41 29.73 -12.35
C LEU A 500 -42.59 29.55 -11.39
N VAL A 501 -42.41 29.79 -10.09
CA VAL A 501 -43.50 29.75 -9.10
C VAL A 501 -44.58 30.80 -9.41
N VAL A 502 -44.18 32.04 -9.72
CA VAL A 502 -45.11 33.14 -10.06
C VAL A 502 -45.87 32.89 -11.38
N TYR A 503 -45.17 32.41 -12.41
CA TYR A 503 -45.77 32.08 -13.71
C TYR A 503 -46.81 30.96 -13.59
N TYR A 504 -46.53 29.94 -12.76
CA TYR A 504 -47.38 28.76 -12.64
C TYR A 504 -48.53 28.93 -11.63
N ALA A 505 -48.35 29.73 -10.57
CA ALA A 505 -49.45 30.10 -9.65
C ALA A 505 -50.60 30.81 -10.37
N ASN A 506 -50.31 31.47 -11.49
CA ASN A 506 -51.31 32.14 -12.32
C ASN A 506 -52.05 31.19 -13.29
N SER A 507 -51.69 29.90 -13.36
CA SER A 507 -52.25 28.93 -14.32
C SER A 507 -53.03 27.74 -13.70
N ASN A 508 -53.45 27.85 -12.44
CA ASN A 508 -54.27 26.91 -11.64
C ASN A 508 -53.60 25.62 -11.09
N ASN A 509 -53.91 25.40 -9.79
CA ASN A 509 -53.79 24.26 -8.85
C ASN A 509 -52.90 23.06 -9.21
N ASP A 510 -51.89 22.81 -8.37
CA ASP A 510 -51.73 21.54 -7.62
C ASP A 510 -50.50 21.61 -6.67
N GLU A 511 -50.67 21.10 -5.43
CA GLU A 511 -49.67 21.05 -4.34
C GLU A 511 -48.37 20.30 -4.68
N VAL A 512 -48.36 19.53 -5.79
CA VAL A 512 -47.24 18.70 -6.24
C VAL A 512 -46.02 19.53 -6.66
N LEU A 513 -46.22 20.77 -7.11
CA LEU A 513 -45.12 21.59 -7.65
C LEU A 513 -44.29 22.33 -6.59
N ILE A 514 -44.78 22.49 -5.35
CA ILE A 514 -44.03 23.14 -4.25
C ILE A 514 -42.83 22.28 -3.82
N PHE A 515 -42.91 20.95 -3.98
CA PHE A 515 -41.86 20.01 -3.61
C PHE A 515 -40.63 20.06 -4.55
N VAL A 516 -40.80 20.39 -5.83
CA VAL A 516 -39.73 20.33 -6.84
C VAL A 516 -38.67 21.46 -6.67
N PRO A 517 -39.04 22.73 -6.43
CA PRO A 517 -38.09 23.80 -6.13
C PRO A 517 -37.33 23.55 -4.82
N LEU A 518 -38.00 23.00 -3.80
CA LEU A 518 -37.38 22.67 -2.51
C LEU A 518 -36.31 21.57 -2.67
N GLN A 519 -36.60 20.56 -3.50
CA GLN A 519 -35.67 19.47 -3.82
C GLN A 519 -34.45 19.99 -4.61
N LEU A 520 -34.64 20.79 -5.68
CA LEU A 520 -33.51 21.34 -6.45
C LEU A 520 -32.60 22.23 -5.58
N TRP A 521 -33.18 22.98 -4.64
CA TRP A 521 -32.41 23.79 -3.69
C TRP A 521 -31.57 22.94 -2.73
N PHE A 522 -32.16 21.84 -2.20
CA PHE A 522 -31.48 20.91 -1.30
C PHE A 522 -30.34 20.12 -1.99
N PHE A 523 -30.51 19.78 -3.27
CA PHE A 523 -29.55 18.93 -3.99
C PHE A 523 -28.48 19.69 -4.76
N ILE A 524 -28.67 20.97 -5.08
CA ILE A 524 -27.72 21.74 -5.91
C ILE A 524 -27.12 22.92 -5.14
N VAL A 525 -27.95 23.72 -4.48
CA VAL A 525 -27.51 24.99 -3.87
C VAL A 525 -26.85 24.77 -2.50
N LEU A 526 -27.44 23.89 -1.67
CA LEU A 526 -26.89 23.57 -0.36
C LEU A 526 -25.50 22.90 -0.44
N PRO A 527 -25.25 21.89 -1.30
CA PRO A 527 -23.92 21.28 -1.42
C PRO A 527 -22.88 22.23 -1.98
N ALA A 528 -23.23 23.09 -2.94
CA ALA A 528 -22.32 24.11 -3.49
C ALA A 528 -21.91 25.14 -2.42
N SER A 529 -22.85 25.55 -1.57
CA SER A 529 -22.61 26.49 -0.46
C SER A 529 -21.74 25.86 0.63
N VAL A 530 -21.98 24.59 0.96
CA VAL A 530 -21.17 23.81 1.91
C VAL A 530 -19.76 23.58 1.35
N LEU A 531 -19.61 23.27 0.06
CA LEU A 531 -18.32 23.12 -0.59
C LEU A 531 -17.53 24.43 -0.58
N GLY A 532 -18.18 25.57 -0.86
CA GLY A 532 -17.57 26.90 -0.76
C GLY A 532 -17.08 27.24 0.65
N PHE A 533 -17.83 26.83 1.68
CA PHE A 533 -17.44 26.97 3.08
C PHE A 533 -16.25 26.09 3.44
N ILE A 534 -16.24 24.82 3.02
CA ILE A 534 -15.13 23.87 3.26
C ILE A 534 -13.85 24.35 2.57
N LEU A 535 -13.94 24.79 1.31
CA LEU A 535 -12.79 25.34 0.58
C LEU A 535 -12.26 26.64 1.23
N SER A 536 -13.15 27.44 1.81
CA SER A 536 -12.76 28.64 2.56
C SER A 536 -12.01 28.29 3.85
N LEU A 537 -12.47 27.27 4.58
CA LEU A 537 -11.80 26.75 5.78
C LEU A 537 -10.43 26.13 5.47
N ALA A 538 -10.33 25.39 4.37
CA ALA A 538 -9.06 24.81 3.93
C ALA A 538 -8.04 25.89 3.55
N ALA A 539 -8.49 26.97 2.90
CA ALA A 539 -7.63 28.10 2.54
C ALA A 539 -7.14 28.89 3.77
N THR A 540 -7.96 28.99 4.84
CA THR A 540 -7.55 29.67 6.08
C THR A 540 -6.64 28.83 6.97
N ALA A 541 -6.80 27.51 6.98
CA ALA A 541 -5.90 26.59 7.68
C ALA A 541 -4.45 26.63 7.14
N GLY A 542 -4.26 26.99 5.87
CA GLY A 542 -2.93 27.20 5.28
C GLY A 542 -2.27 28.55 5.60
N ALA A 543 -2.99 29.50 6.22
CA ALA A 543 -2.55 30.89 6.36
C ALA A 543 -1.87 31.22 7.71
N GLU A 544 -1.65 30.24 8.61
CA GLU A 544 -1.18 30.44 9.99
C GLU A 544 0.26 31.01 10.16
N ARG A 545 0.92 31.51 9.10
CA ARG A 545 2.28 32.07 9.18
C ARG A 545 2.47 33.53 8.77
N CYS A 546 1.41 34.32 8.60
CA CYS A 546 1.57 35.74 8.22
C CYS A 546 0.82 36.71 9.15
N LYS A 547 1.48 37.82 9.53
CA LYS A 547 0.94 38.81 10.48
C LYS A 547 -0.09 39.78 9.86
N ASP A 548 -0.12 39.92 8.53
CA ASP A 548 -0.97 40.90 7.81
C ASP A 548 -2.25 40.29 7.20
N THR A 549 -2.45 38.97 7.32
CA THR A 549 -3.57 38.23 6.72
C THR A 549 -4.85 38.25 7.57
N LYS A 550 -4.80 38.63 8.85
CA LYS A 550 -5.96 38.50 9.77
C LYS A 550 -7.20 39.26 9.31
N THR A 551 -7.05 40.49 8.81
CA THR A 551 -8.18 41.34 8.39
C THR A 551 -8.80 40.84 7.08
N SER A 552 -7.97 40.37 6.15
CA SER A 552 -8.41 39.77 4.88
C SER A 552 -9.07 38.42 5.08
N THR A 553 -8.51 37.59 5.98
CA THR A 553 -9.10 36.32 6.42
C THR A 553 -10.43 36.53 7.11
N LEU A 554 -10.55 37.51 8.01
CA LEU A 554 -11.81 37.82 8.69
C LEU A 554 -12.89 38.30 7.71
N ARG A 555 -12.55 39.23 6.80
CA ARG A 555 -13.49 39.69 5.75
C ARG A 555 -13.91 38.55 4.84
N PHE A 556 -12.99 37.65 4.48
CA PHE A 556 -13.28 36.49 3.65
C PHE A 556 -14.22 35.50 4.37
N VAL A 557 -13.95 35.19 5.65
CA VAL A 557 -14.83 34.34 6.48
C VAL A 557 -16.21 34.95 6.62
N ILE A 558 -16.32 36.25 6.92
CA ILE A 558 -17.60 36.95 7.01
C ILE A 558 -18.35 36.89 5.68
N THR A 559 -17.67 37.12 4.56
CA THR A 559 -18.30 37.09 3.22
C THR A 559 -18.79 35.68 2.88
N SER A 560 -18.02 34.64 3.20
CA SER A 560 -18.42 33.24 2.98
C SER A 560 -19.58 32.81 3.88
N ILE A 561 -19.63 33.27 5.13
CA ILE A 561 -20.76 33.02 6.05
C ILE A 561 -22.03 33.71 5.55
N LEU A 562 -21.94 34.98 5.16
CA LEU A 562 -23.08 35.71 4.60
C LEU A 562 -23.59 35.07 3.31
N ALA A 563 -22.69 34.61 2.44
CA ALA A 563 -23.04 33.90 1.21
C ALA A 563 -23.75 32.57 1.46
N ALA A 564 -23.40 31.86 2.55
CA ALA A 564 -24.02 30.59 2.91
C ALA A 564 -25.38 30.77 3.62
N ILE A 565 -25.56 31.84 4.39
CA ILE A 565 -26.71 32.00 5.31
C ILE A 565 -27.80 32.93 4.78
N VAL A 566 -27.44 34.03 4.10
CA VAL A 566 -28.41 35.05 3.69
C VAL A 566 -29.39 34.55 2.62
N PRO A 567 -28.96 33.85 1.55
CA PRO A 567 -29.91 33.35 0.54
C PRO A 567 -30.97 32.38 1.09
N PRO A 568 -30.65 31.39 1.96
CA PRO A 568 -31.65 30.55 2.63
C PRO A 568 -32.69 31.35 3.42
N ILE A 569 -32.26 32.34 4.19
CA ILE A 569 -33.15 33.15 5.05
C ILE A 569 -34.09 33.98 4.18
N VAL A 570 -33.56 34.64 3.15
CA VAL A 570 -34.38 35.46 2.23
C VAL A 570 -35.39 34.57 1.50
N PHE A 571 -34.97 33.41 1.00
CA PHE A 571 -35.89 32.46 0.36
C PHE A 571 -36.98 31.98 1.32
N PHE A 572 -36.63 31.61 2.55
CA PHE A 572 -37.59 31.20 3.58
C PHE A 572 -38.59 32.31 3.90
N ILE A 573 -38.13 33.55 4.09
CA ILE A 573 -39.00 34.71 4.36
C ILE A 573 -39.97 34.94 3.19
N LEU A 574 -39.50 34.86 1.95
CA LEU A 574 -40.34 35.04 0.76
C LEU A 574 -41.40 33.94 0.64
N VAL A 575 -41.04 32.69 0.95
CA VAL A 575 -42.00 31.56 0.98
C VAL A 575 -43.02 31.74 2.10
N VAL A 576 -42.60 32.14 3.31
CA VAL A 576 -43.51 32.34 4.45
C VAL A 576 -44.46 33.52 4.22
N LEU A 577 -43.96 34.65 3.71
CA LEU A 577 -44.78 35.80 3.32
C LEU A 577 -45.81 35.40 2.24
N TRP A 578 -45.42 34.56 1.29
CA TRP A 578 -46.31 34.05 0.26
C TRP A 578 -47.38 33.10 0.80
N ILE A 579 -47.05 32.18 1.72
CA ILE A 579 -48.05 31.33 2.41
C ILE A 579 -49.06 32.17 3.22
N SER A 580 -48.65 33.37 3.64
CA SER A 580 -49.47 34.26 4.49
C SER A 580 -50.37 35.22 3.69
N ILE A 581 -50.21 35.31 2.37
CA ILE A 581 -51.03 36.10 1.43
C ILE A 581 -52.00 35.15 0.75
#